data_AF-A0A523GGR1-F1
#
_entry.id   AF-A0A523GGR1-F1
#
_cell.length_a   1.000
_cell.length_b   1.000
_cell.length_c   1.000
_cell.angle_alpha   90.00
_cell.angle_beta   90.00
_cell.angle_gamma   90.00
#
_symmetry.space_group_name_H-M   'P 1'
#
loop_
_entity.id
_entity.type
_entity.pdbx_description
1 polymer ?
#
loop_
_entity_poly.entity_id
_entity_poly.type
_entity_poly.pdbx_seq_one_letter_code
_entity_poly.pdbx_strand_id
1 'polypeptide(L)'
;MKTIKSITLALVLLVGTTLFAANPIADKVNKEEASLEIAQLLKGPLFELDVDTHASVLLIINSENELVVLSVDTDNEQVERYIKNRLNYKKLKNSLEIGKEYRLPVIITSET
;
A
#
# COMPACT_ATOMS: atom_id res chain seq x y z
N MET A 1 50.23 -3.90 -44.24
CA MET A 1 49.68 -3.34 -42.99
C MET A 1 48.22 -2.98 -43.25
N LYS A 2 47.29 -3.73 -42.64
CA LYS A 2 45.85 -3.44 -42.71
C LYS A 2 45.30 -3.47 -41.29
N THR A 3 44.92 -2.29 -40.84
CA THR A 3 44.34 -1.92 -39.55
C THR A 3 42.82 -2.10 -39.60
N ILE A 4 42.23 -2.88 -38.68
CA ILE A 4 40.80 -2.82 -38.35
C ILE A 4 40.68 -3.26 -36.88
N LYS A 5 40.76 -2.36 -35.88
CA LYS A 5 39.73 -1.47 -35.32
C LYS A 5 38.51 -2.21 -34.72
N SER A 6 38.47 -2.18 -33.39
CA SER A 6 37.32 -2.26 -32.46
C SER A 6 36.21 -3.28 -32.70
N ILE A 7 36.15 -4.30 -31.84
CA ILE A 7 34.92 -5.06 -31.59
C ILE A 7 34.12 -4.29 -30.54
N THR A 8 33.07 -3.60 -30.97
CA THR A 8 32.07 -2.99 -30.08
C THR A 8 31.11 -4.06 -29.58
N LEU A 9 31.06 -4.25 -28.26
CA LEU A 9 30.08 -5.09 -27.58
C LEU A 9 28.71 -4.39 -27.61
N ALA A 10 27.79 -4.88 -28.42
CA ALA A 10 26.40 -4.44 -28.40
C ALA A 10 25.65 -5.19 -27.29
N LEU A 11 25.40 -4.52 -26.16
CA LEU A 11 24.51 -5.01 -25.11
C LEU A 11 23.07 -4.68 -25.52
N VAL A 12 22.35 -5.67 -26.05
CA VAL A 12 20.90 -5.55 -26.26
C VAL A 12 20.22 -5.77 -24.91
N LEU A 13 19.75 -4.69 -24.28
CA LEU A 13 18.88 -4.78 -23.10
C LEU A 13 17.47 -5.15 -23.57
N LEU A 14 17.09 -6.42 -23.41
CA LEU A 14 15.69 -6.83 -23.49
C LEU A 14 14.99 -6.39 -22.21
N VAL A 15 14.49 -5.15 -22.20
CA VAL A 15 13.53 -4.72 -21.18
C VAL A 15 12.18 -5.33 -21.56
N GLY A 16 11.81 -6.42 -20.89
CA GLY A 16 10.50 -7.02 -21.01
C GLY A 16 9.44 -6.05 -20.49
N THR A 17 8.50 -5.65 -21.35
CA THR A 17 7.30 -4.96 -20.90
C THR A 17 6.38 -5.99 -20.25
N THR A 18 6.25 -5.95 -18.92
CA THR A 18 5.17 -6.68 -18.25
C THR A 18 3.86 -5.99 -18.59
N LEU A 19 3.10 -6.58 -19.52
CA LEU A 19 1.73 -6.18 -19.82
C LEU A 19 0.88 -6.39 -18.57
N PHE A 20 0.44 -5.30 -17.94
CA PHE A 20 -0.62 -5.36 -16.94
C PHE A 20 -1.94 -5.62 -17.69
N ALA A 21 -2.56 -6.77 -17.41
CA ALA A 21 -3.88 -7.10 -17.94
C ALA A 21 -4.92 -6.16 -17.31
N ALA A 22 -5.45 -5.22 -18.10
CA ALA A 22 -6.63 -4.45 -17.72
C ALA A 22 -7.89 -5.26 -18.06
N ASN A 23 -8.56 -5.79 -17.04
CA ASN A 23 -9.92 -6.34 -17.21
C ASN A 23 -10.94 -5.20 -17.32
N PRO A 24 -11.99 -5.33 -18.14
CA PRO A 24 -12.90 -4.24 -18.46
C PRO A 24 -13.92 -4.00 -17.33
N ILE A 25 -14.00 -2.73 -16.92
CA ILE A 25 -15.11 -2.01 -16.26
C ILE A 25 -16.03 -2.88 -15.35
N ALA A 26 -15.56 -3.14 -14.13
CA ALA A 26 -16.45 -3.18 -12.96
C ALA A 26 -16.47 -1.76 -12.37
N ASP A 27 -17.58 -1.35 -11.74
CA ASP A 27 -17.72 -0.07 -11.02
C ASP A 27 -16.38 0.38 -10.44
N LYS A 28 -15.91 1.57 -10.79
CA LYS A 28 -14.55 2.06 -10.45
C LYS A 28 -14.39 2.05 -8.92
N VAL A 29 -13.95 0.93 -8.37
CA VAL A 29 -13.40 0.84 -7.02
C VAL A 29 -12.18 1.73 -7.05
N ASN A 30 -12.32 2.95 -6.55
CA ASN A 30 -11.23 3.90 -6.53
C ASN A 30 -10.32 3.58 -5.35
N LYS A 31 -9.44 2.59 -5.55
CA LYS A 31 -8.46 2.17 -4.55
C LYS A 31 -7.56 3.32 -4.10
N GLU A 32 -7.27 4.28 -4.98
CA GLU A 32 -6.45 5.45 -4.65
C GLU A 32 -7.17 6.36 -3.66
N GLU A 33 -8.44 6.68 -3.92
CA GLU A 33 -9.25 7.48 -3.00
C GLU A 33 -9.46 6.80 -1.65
N ALA A 34 -9.72 5.49 -1.64
CA ALA A 34 -9.81 4.72 -0.39
C ALA A 34 -8.49 4.74 0.38
N SER A 35 -7.35 4.61 -0.30
CA SER A 35 -6.03 4.71 0.31
C SER A 35 -5.78 6.10 0.93
N LEU A 36 -6.20 7.17 0.25
CA LEU A 36 -6.11 8.53 0.77
C LEU A 36 -6.98 8.75 2.02
N GLU A 37 -8.20 8.21 2.02
CA GLU A 37 -9.10 8.28 3.16
C GLU A 37 -8.55 7.48 4.37
N ILE A 38 -8.02 6.28 4.14
CA ILE A 38 -7.34 5.49 5.18
C ILE A 38 -6.13 6.25 5.73
N ALA A 39 -5.32 6.89 4.88
CA ALA A 39 -4.20 7.72 5.31
C ALA A 39 -4.66 8.91 6.17
N GLN A 40 -5.81 9.52 5.88
CA GLN A 40 -6.38 10.58 6.71
C GLN A 40 -6.82 10.05 8.09
N LEU A 41 -7.39 8.85 8.17
CA LEU A 41 -7.73 8.20 9.44
C LEU A 41 -6.48 7.94 10.30
N LEU A 42 -5.32 7.71 9.68
CA LEU A 42 -4.03 7.47 10.35
C LEU A 42 -3.22 8.75 10.63
N LYS A 43 -3.80 9.94 10.47
CA LYS A 43 -3.11 11.20 10.85
C LYS A 43 -3.12 11.43 12.36
N GLY A 44 -2.07 12.09 12.84
CA GLY A 44 -1.93 12.57 14.22
C GLY A 44 -1.81 11.44 15.23
N PRO A 45 -0.78 10.58 15.15
CA PRO A 45 -0.46 9.68 16.25
C PRO A 45 -0.18 10.51 17.52
N LEU A 46 -0.69 10.06 18.67
CA LEU A 46 -0.43 10.69 19.97
C LEU A 46 0.80 10.08 20.65
N PHE A 47 1.79 9.69 19.85
CA PHE A 47 3.03 9.09 20.30
C PHE A 47 4.16 9.42 19.33
N GLU A 48 5.36 9.45 19.88
CA GLU A 48 6.59 9.66 19.14
C GLU A 48 7.22 8.33 18.77
N LEU A 49 7.97 8.33 17.67
CA LEU A 49 8.78 7.21 17.23
C LEU A 49 10.21 7.72 17.05
N ASP A 50 11.20 6.94 17.48
CA ASP A 50 12.61 7.27 17.26
C ASP A 50 13.03 7.09 15.79
N VAL A 51 12.32 6.21 15.07
CA VAL A 51 12.57 5.88 13.66
C VAL A 51 11.25 5.62 12.93
N ASP A 52 11.26 5.89 11.63
CA ASP A 52 10.18 5.48 10.73
C ASP A 52 9.85 4.00 10.90
N THR A 53 8.58 3.71 11.10
CA THR A 53 8.11 2.35 11.34
C THR A 53 7.19 1.89 10.22
N HIS A 54 7.53 0.75 9.63
CA HIS A 54 6.75 0.11 8.57
C HIS A 54 5.73 -0.87 9.17
N ALA A 55 4.56 -0.94 8.54
CA ALA A 55 3.53 -1.92 8.84
C ALA A 55 2.84 -2.40 7.56
N SER A 56 2.47 -3.67 7.49
CA SER A 56 1.62 -4.22 6.44
C SER A 56 0.26 -4.58 7.03
N VAL A 57 -0.78 -3.86 6.61
CA VAL A 57 -2.14 -4.00 7.14
C VAL A 57 -2.96 -4.87 6.20
N LEU A 58 -3.47 -6.01 6.70
CA LEU A 58 -4.47 -6.81 6.00
C LEU A 58 -5.85 -6.41 6.49
N LEU A 59 -6.75 -6.04 5.58
CA LEU A 59 -8.09 -5.57 5.92
C LEU A 59 -9.14 -6.02 4.90
N ILE A 60 -10.41 -5.97 5.32
CA ILE A 60 -11.60 -6.13 4.48
C ILE A 60 -12.58 -4.98 4.74
N ILE A 61 -13.56 -4.82 3.85
CA ILE A 61 -14.78 -4.05 4.14
C ILE A 61 -15.89 -5.04 4.53
N ASN A 62 -16.54 -4.82 5.67
CA ASN A 62 -17.66 -5.64 6.12
C ASN A 62 -18.98 -5.25 5.41
N SER A 63 -20.06 -5.98 5.70
CA SER A 63 -21.39 -5.71 5.12
C SER A 63 -22.00 -4.36 5.52
N GLU A 64 -21.46 -3.69 6.54
CA GLU A 64 -21.87 -2.36 7.01
C GLU A 64 -21.05 -1.22 6.38
N ASN A 65 -20.21 -1.55 5.39
CA ASN A 65 -19.27 -0.66 4.74
C ASN A 65 -18.20 -0.09 5.70
N GLU A 66 -17.77 -0.89 6.66
CA GLU A 66 -16.73 -0.55 7.63
C GLU A 66 -15.45 -1.35 7.39
N LEU A 67 -14.31 -0.71 7.66
CA LEU A 67 -13.01 -1.34 7.69
C LEU A 67 -12.91 -2.36 8.83
N VAL A 68 -12.46 -3.57 8.51
CA VAL A 68 -12.08 -4.58 9.49
C VAL A 68 -10.63 -4.99 9.23
N VAL A 69 -9.75 -4.64 10.15
CA VAL A 69 -8.34 -5.02 10.17
C VAL A 69 -8.25 -6.47 10.63
N LEU A 70 -7.77 -7.33 9.74
CA LEU A 70 -7.52 -8.75 10.00
C LEU A 70 -6.16 -8.95 10.68
N SER A 71 -5.14 -8.22 10.24
CA SER A 71 -3.81 -8.24 10.85
C SER A 71 -3.03 -6.96 10.58
N VAL A 72 -2.06 -6.66 11.45
CA VAL A 72 -1.04 -5.64 11.22
C VAL A 72 0.30 -6.32 11.44
N ASP A 73 1.12 -6.40 10.41
CA ASP A 73 2.46 -6.98 10.45
C ASP A 73 3.48 -5.86 10.66
N THR A 74 4.03 -5.76 11.87
CA THR A 74 5.03 -4.78 12.30
C THR A 74 5.71 -5.26 13.58
N ASP A 75 6.96 -4.88 13.81
CA ASP A 75 7.69 -5.20 15.04
C ASP A 75 7.37 -4.25 16.21
N ASN A 76 6.55 -3.21 15.98
CA ASN A 76 6.21 -2.20 16.97
C ASN A 76 4.75 -2.34 17.43
N GLU A 77 4.54 -2.90 18.62
CA GLU A 77 3.20 -3.11 19.19
C GLU A 77 2.40 -1.81 19.36
N GLN A 78 3.06 -0.67 19.57
CA GLN A 78 2.38 0.62 19.69
C GLN A 78 1.79 1.07 18.35
N VAL A 79 2.53 0.85 17.25
CA VAL A 79 2.07 1.10 15.89
C VAL A 79 0.94 0.13 15.52
N GLU A 80 1.06 -1.15 15.86
CA GLU A 80 -0.02 -2.12 15.67
C GLU A 80 -1.32 -1.69 16.36
N ARG A 81 -1.26 -1.36 17.66
CA ARG A 81 -2.43 -0.92 18.43
C ARG A 81 -3.00 0.38 17.86
N TYR A 82 -2.14 1.32 17.48
CA TYR A 82 -2.57 2.57 16.87
C TYR A 82 -3.36 2.32 15.59
N ILE A 83 -2.81 1.57 14.64
CA ILE A 83 -3.46 1.27 13.36
C ILE A 83 -4.81 0.60 13.59
N LYS A 84 -4.88 -0.44 14.44
CA LYS A 84 -6.13 -1.12 14.77
C LYS A 84 -7.17 -0.15 15.35
N ASN A 85 -6.79 0.68 16.31
CA ASN A 85 -7.69 1.64 16.96
C ASN A 85 -8.20 2.73 16.00
N ARG A 86 -7.38 3.14 15.02
CA ARG A 86 -7.74 4.18 14.06
C ARG A 86 -8.61 3.65 12.94
N LEU A 87 -8.43 2.40 12.52
CA LEU A 87 -9.06 1.86 11.33
C LEU A 87 -10.27 0.97 11.60
N ASN A 88 -10.24 0.12 12.63
CA ASN A 88 -11.32 -0.83 12.86
C ASN A 88 -12.68 -0.13 13.03
N TYR A 89 -13.66 -0.64 12.30
CA TYR A 89 -15.05 -0.19 12.27
C TYR A 89 -15.23 1.26 11.79
N LYS A 90 -14.26 1.81 11.04
CA LYS A 90 -14.42 3.10 10.34
C LYS A 90 -15.06 2.90 8.99
N LYS A 91 -16.06 3.73 8.68
CA LYS A 91 -16.69 3.80 7.36
C LYS A 91 -15.83 4.61 6.41
N LEU A 92 -15.70 4.10 5.19
CA LEU A 92 -15.13 4.85 4.07
C LEU A 92 -16.24 5.51 3.28
N LYS A 93 -16.01 6.74 2.81
CA LYS A 93 -16.86 7.42 1.83
C LYS A 93 -16.79 6.72 0.48
N ASN A 94 -15.59 6.27 0.10
CA ASN A 94 -15.37 5.53 -1.14
C ASN A 94 -15.30 4.04 -0.84
N SER A 95 -16.28 3.29 -1.34
CA SER A 95 -16.40 1.88 -1.02
C SER A 95 -15.40 1.04 -1.81
N LEU A 96 -14.59 0.30 -1.06
CA LEU A 96 -13.91 -0.88 -1.57
C LEU A 96 -14.92 -2.04 -1.66
N GLU A 97 -14.53 -3.11 -2.36
CA GLU A 97 -15.37 -4.29 -2.52
C GLU A 97 -15.54 -5.00 -1.17
N ILE A 98 -16.79 -5.27 -0.77
CA ILE A 98 -17.12 -5.95 0.49
C ILE A 98 -16.55 -7.37 0.48
N GLY A 99 -15.95 -7.78 1.61
CA GLY A 99 -15.38 -9.12 1.80
C GLY A 99 -14.07 -9.38 1.06
N LYS A 100 -13.61 -8.45 0.22
CA LYS A 100 -12.32 -8.57 -0.45
C LYS A 100 -11.18 -8.19 0.47
N GLU A 101 -10.13 -9.02 0.47
CA GLU A 101 -8.90 -8.73 1.18
C GLU A 101 -8.05 -7.69 0.45
N TYR A 102 -7.57 -6.72 1.22
CA TYR A 102 -6.64 -5.69 0.77
C TYR A 102 -5.41 -5.69 1.68
N ARG A 103 -4.22 -5.65 1.08
CA ARG A 103 -2.96 -5.38 1.79
C ARG A 103 -2.55 -3.94 1.55
N LEU A 104 -2.40 -3.18 2.63
CA LEU A 104 -2.01 -1.79 2.60
C LEU A 104 -0.67 -1.61 3.32
N PRO A 105 0.41 -1.23 2.62
CA PRO A 105 1.64 -0.79 3.27
C PRO A 105 1.39 0.57 3.94
N VAL A 106 1.77 0.69 5.20
CA VAL A 106 1.68 1.91 6.01
C VAL A 106 3.07 2.23 6.55
N ILE A 107 3.44 3.51 6.50
CA ILE A 107 4.66 4.03 7.13
C ILE A 107 4.22 5.11 8.11
N ILE A 108 4.54 4.93 9.39
CA ILE A 108 4.40 5.99 10.39
C ILE A 108 5.77 6.62 10.53
N THR A 109 5.86 7.90 10.17
CA THR A 109 7.12 8.65 10.17
C THR A 109 7.44 9.14 11.58
N SER A 110 8.70 9.05 11.99
CA SER A 110 9.19 9.73 13.20
C SER A 110 9.09 11.25 13.04
N GLU A 111 8.61 11.96 14.06
CA GLU A 111 8.77 13.42 14.10
C GLU A 111 10.25 13.71 14.40
N THR A 112 10.94 14.38 13.47
CA THR A 112 12.35 14.81 13.62
C THR A 112 12.43 16.21 14.22
#